data_AF-A0A369ULF3-F1
#
_entry.id   AF-A0A369ULF3-F1
#
_cell.length_a   1.000
_cell.length_b   1.000
_cell.length_c   1.000
_cell.angle_alpha   90.00
_cell.angle_beta   90.00
_cell.angle_gamma   90.00
#
_symmetry.space_group_name_H-M   'P 1'
#
loop_
_entity.id
_entity.type
_entity.pdbx_description
1 polymer ?
#
loop_
_entity_poly.entity_id
_entity_poly.type
_entity_poly.pdbx_seq_one_letter_code
_entity_poly.pdbx_strand_id
1 'polypeptide(L)'
;MQAAQKYQVAFKFQFEQDISNQAIQIDIVDTNSFLITKGEKAQLQPYLANSTPPLMSFSVSSQQLFLNISKGGEDEGMEGVVWATFTNGGGDPTLTINLAATPAINSSYTVMGTQTSGALKAGKNVISIGS
;
A
#
# COMPACT_ATOMS: atom_id res chain seq x y z
N MET A 1 -28.50 -12.69 4.13
CA MET A 1 -27.46 -11.73 4.58
C MET A 1 -26.35 -11.76 3.54
N GLN A 2 -26.11 -10.66 2.83
CA GLN A 2 -25.01 -10.58 1.87
C GLN A 2 -23.70 -10.50 2.66
N ALA A 3 -22.74 -11.36 2.35
CA ALA A 3 -21.43 -11.31 3.02
C ALA A 3 -20.76 -9.96 2.71
N ALA A 4 -20.17 -9.32 3.71
CA ALA A 4 -19.39 -8.11 3.51
C ALA A 4 -18.25 -8.41 2.52
N GLN A 5 -18.24 -7.70 1.39
CA GLN A 5 -17.22 -7.89 0.37
C GLN A 5 -15.89 -7.38 0.89
N LYS A 6 -14.86 -8.23 0.80
CA LYS A 6 -13.47 -7.90 1.11
C LYS A 6 -12.77 -7.48 -0.17
N TYR A 7 -12.06 -6.38 -0.12
CA TYR A 7 -11.23 -5.90 -1.22
C TYR A 7 -9.77 -6.14 -0.85
N GLN A 8 -8.86 -5.98 -1.80
CA GLN A 8 -7.42 -5.99 -1.53
C GLN A 8 -6.80 -4.82 -2.27
N VAL A 9 -5.83 -4.15 -1.65
CA VAL A 9 -5.12 -3.03 -2.28
C VAL A 9 -3.63 -3.36 -2.31
N ALA A 10 -3.07 -3.36 -3.51
CA ALA A 10 -1.64 -3.41 -3.73
C ALA A 10 -1.11 -1.97 -3.83
N PHE A 11 -0.13 -1.63 -3.00
CA PHE A 11 0.63 -0.39 -3.06
C PHE A 11 1.96 -0.66 -3.75
N LYS A 12 2.28 0.14 -4.76
CA LYS A 12 3.45 -0.04 -5.62
C LYS A 12 4.36 1.16 -5.47
N PHE A 13 5.65 0.91 -5.28
CA PHE A 13 6.68 1.92 -5.09
C PHE A 13 7.85 1.63 -6.03
N GLN A 14 8.10 2.54 -6.97
CA GLN A 14 9.23 2.50 -7.90
C GLN A 14 10.18 3.67 -7.60
N PHE A 15 11.48 3.41 -7.61
CA PHE A 15 12.48 4.42 -7.25
C PHE A 15 13.08 5.04 -8.50
N GLU A 16 13.05 6.37 -8.55
CA GLU A 16 13.60 7.13 -9.68
C GLU A 16 15.08 7.50 -9.48
N GLN A 17 15.63 7.26 -8.29
CA GLN A 17 17.03 7.51 -7.95
C GLN A 17 17.42 6.66 -6.73
N ASP A 18 18.66 6.77 -6.24
CA ASP A 18 19.07 6.16 -4.98
C ASP A 18 18.23 6.69 -3.80
N ILE A 19 17.55 5.76 -3.13
CA ILE A 19 16.71 6.01 -1.95
C ILE A 19 17.16 5.20 -0.74
N SER A 20 18.44 4.84 -0.68
CA SER A 20 19.03 4.17 0.47
C SER A 20 18.79 4.98 1.75
N ASN A 21 18.44 4.29 2.83
CA ASN A 21 18.09 4.87 4.13
C ASN A 21 16.86 5.79 4.12
N GLN A 22 15.94 5.58 3.18
CA GLN A 22 14.64 6.27 3.16
C GLN A 22 13.54 5.41 3.76
N ALA A 23 12.50 6.07 4.26
CA ALA A 23 11.30 5.42 4.76
C ALA A 23 10.08 5.78 3.90
N ILE A 24 9.16 4.83 3.78
CA ILE A 24 7.84 5.01 3.19
C ILE A 24 6.82 4.66 4.27
N GLN A 25 5.87 5.56 4.51
CA GLN A 25 4.79 5.34 5.44
C GLN A 25 3.45 5.66 4.79
N ILE A 26 2.49 4.74 4.93
CA ILE A 26 1.09 4.96 4.60
C ILE A 26 0.30 4.89 5.90
N ASP A 27 -0.41 5.96 6.23
CA ASP A 27 -1.38 6.00 7.32
C ASP A 27 -2.80 5.98 6.74
N ILE A 28 -3.67 5.10 7.23
CA ILE A 28 -5.10 5.16 6.96
C ILE A 28 -5.70 6.20 7.91
N VAL A 29 -6.30 7.25 7.36
CA VAL A 29 -6.73 8.43 8.14
C VAL A 29 -8.24 8.51 8.36
N ASP A 30 -9.00 7.56 7.83
CA ASP A 30 -10.44 7.46 8.03
C ASP A 30 -10.81 6.28 8.94
N THR A 31 -12.10 5.93 8.96
CA THR A 31 -12.62 4.82 9.78
C THR A 31 -12.30 3.44 9.21
N ASN A 32 -11.72 3.36 7.99
CA ASN A 32 -11.35 2.08 7.40
C ASN A 32 -10.12 1.49 8.09
N SER A 33 -10.03 0.17 8.04
CA SER A 33 -8.86 -0.55 8.55
C SER A 33 -8.53 -1.76 7.70
N PHE A 34 -7.24 -2.07 7.59
CA PHE A 34 -6.76 -3.34 7.03
C PHE A 34 -7.08 -4.47 8.01
N LEU A 35 -7.56 -5.58 7.46
CA LEU A 35 -7.84 -6.80 8.22
C LEU A 35 -6.61 -7.69 8.20
N ILE A 36 -5.86 -7.68 9.30
CA ILE A 36 -4.73 -8.60 9.51
C ILE A 36 -5.13 -9.59 10.59
N THR A 37 -5.77 -10.68 10.19
CA THR A 37 -6.18 -11.75 11.10
C THR A 37 -5.39 -13.02 10.85
N LYS A 38 -5.68 -14.10 11.58
CA LYS A 38 -4.98 -15.39 11.41
C LYS A 38 -5.10 -15.95 9.97
N GLY A 39 -6.14 -15.56 9.24
CA GLY A 39 -6.39 -16.01 7.86
C GLY A 39 -5.82 -15.08 6.77
N GLU A 40 -5.41 -13.86 7.11
CA GLU A 40 -4.99 -12.83 6.16
C GLU A 40 -3.52 -12.42 6.43
N LYS A 41 -2.75 -12.20 5.36
CA LYS A 41 -1.32 -11.86 5.45
C LYS A 41 -1.02 -10.70 4.53
N ALA A 42 -0.32 -9.68 5.03
CA ALA A 42 0.36 -8.74 4.15
C ALA A 42 1.61 -9.40 3.57
N GLN A 43 1.90 -9.15 2.30
CA GLN A 43 3.09 -9.63 1.64
C GLN A 43 3.82 -8.49 0.96
N LEU A 44 5.14 -8.52 1.03
CA LEU A 44 5.98 -7.67 0.21
C LEU A 44 6.51 -8.50 -0.96
N GLN A 45 6.41 -7.94 -2.16
CA GLN A 45 6.86 -8.56 -3.39
C GLN A 45 7.74 -7.58 -4.16
N PRO A 46 8.57 -8.07 -5.08
CA PRO A 46 9.28 -7.19 -6.00
C PRO A 46 8.31 -6.45 -6.91
N TYR A 47 8.64 -5.22 -7.28
CA TYR A 47 7.87 -4.50 -8.30
C TYR A 47 8.28 -4.96 -9.70
N LEU A 48 7.31 -5.45 -10.48
CA LEU A 48 7.53 -6.03 -11.82
C LEU A 48 8.61 -7.13 -11.81
N ALA A 49 9.57 -7.06 -12.72
CA ALA A 49 10.67 -8.02 -12.85
C ALA A 49 11.91 -7.65 -12.03
N ASN A 50 11.86 -6.57 -11.24
CA ASN A 50 13.02 -6.05 -10.50
C ASN A 50 13.17 -6.79 -9.16
N SER A 51 14.34 -6.72 -8.53
CA SER A 51 14.54 -7.31 -7.19
C SER A 51 13.93 -6.43 -6.10
N THR A 52 13.35 -7.05 -5.06
CA THR A 52 12.95 -6.31 -3.85
C THR A 52 14.21 -5.72 -3.20
N PRO A 53 14.25 -4.42 -2.93
CA PRO A 53 15.38 -3.79 -2.25
C PRO A 53 15.56 -4.37 -0.84
N PRO A 54 16.79 -4.47 -0.32
CA PRO A 54 17.03 -4.77 1.08
C PRO A 54 16.31 -3.79 2.01
N LEU A 55 15.54 -4.32 2.96
CA LEU A 55 14.85 -3.53 3.98
C LEU A 55 15.60 -3.58 5.32
N MET A 56 15.65 -2.44 6.01
CA MET A 56 16.00 -2.40 7.43
C MET A 56 14.84 -2.91 8.29
N SER A 57 13.62 -2.51 7.96
CA SER A 57 12.42 -2.97 8.66
C SER A 57 11.17 -2.86 7.79
N PHE A 58 10.19 -3.70 8.11
CA PHE A 58 8.83 -3.65 7.58
C PHE A 58 7.87 -3.88 8.74
N SER A 59 6.85 -3.04 8.84
CA SER A 59 5.74 -3.26 9.75
C SER A 59 4.43 -2.91 9.08
N VAL A 60 3.39 -3.62 9.51
CA VAL A 60 2.03 -3.43 9.03
C VAL A 60 1.08 -3.59 10.21
N SER A 61 0.09 -2.71 10.29
CA SER A 61 -0.99 -2.74 11.26
C SER A 61 -2.33 -2.53 10.56
N SER A 62 -3.42 -2.48 11.33
CA SER A 62 -4.73 -2.18 10.79
C SER A 62 -4.87 -0.77 10.21
N GLN A 63 -3.97 0.16 10.55
CA GLN A 63 -4.03 1.58 10.12
C GLN A 63 -2.74 2.10 9.51
N GLN A 64 -1.67 1.31 9.48
CA GLN A 64 -0.37 1.79 9.03
C GLN A 64 0.40 0.71 8.28
N LEU A 65 1.07 1.11 7.21
CA LEU A 65 2.14 0.36 6.57
C LEU A 65 3.41 1.20 6.63
N PHE A 66 4.51 0.60 7.08
CA PHE A 66 5.80 1.25 7.19
C PHE A 66 6.90 0.38 6.59
N LEU A 67 7.73 0.99 5.75
CA LEU A 67 8.86 0.38 5.06
C LEU A 67 10.08 1.25 5.33
N ASN A 68 11.17 0.62 5.79
CA ASN A 68 12.45 1.29 5.94
C ASN A 68 13.49 0.61 5.05
N ILE A 69 14.04 1.36 4.11
CA ILE A 69 14.80 0.85 2.98
C ILE A 69 16.28 0.95 3.32
N SER A 70 16.97 -0.20 3.34
CA SER A 70 18.41 -0.23 3.63
C SER A 70 19.21 0.20 2.41
N LYS A 71 18.85 -0.33 1.24
CA LYS A 71 19.49 -0.01 -0.03
C LYS A 71 18.44 -0.06 -1.13
N GLY A 72 18.30 1.00 -1.92
CA GLY A 72 17.36 1.04 -3.04
C GLY A 72 17.99 1.81 -4.20
N GLY A 73 18.42 1.09 -5.23
CA GLY A 73 19.00 1.66 -6.44
C GLY A 73 17.97 2.31 -7.36
N GLU A 74 18.46 3.07 -8.35
CA GLU A 74 17.65 3.57 -9.46
C GLU A 74 17.00 2.38 -10.21
N ASP A 75 15.74 2.54 -10.60
CA ASP A 75 14.89 1.50 -11.20
C ASP A 75 14.55 0.29 -10.32
N GLU A 76 15.04 0.22 -9.08
CA GLU A 76 14.55 -0.76 -8.11
C GLU A 76 13.16 -0.35 -7.59
N GLY A 77 12.44 -1.31 -7.01
CA GLY A 77 11.12 -1.05 -6.48
C GLY A 77 10.53 -2.22 -5.71
N MET A 78 9.46 -1.93 -5.00
CA MET A 78 8.70 -2.93 -4.26
C MET A 78 7.21 -2.75 -4.49
N GLU A 79 6.53 -3.87 -4.50
CA GLU A 79 5.08 -3.94 -4.44
C GLU A 79 4.70 -4.47 -3.06
N GLY A 80 4.19 -3.57 -2.22
CA GLY A 80 3.54 -3.93 -0.96
C GLY A 80 2.12 -4.37 -1.25
N VAL A 81 1.86 -5.68 -1.20
CA VAL A 81 0.51 -6.22 -1.36
C VAL A 81 -0.10 -6.40 0.03
N VAL A 82 -1.04 -5.54 0.40
CA VAL A 82 -1.80 -5.70 1.64
C VAL A 82 -3.05 -6.52 1.34
N TRP A 83 -3.08 -7.79 1.78
CA TRP A 83 -4.28 -8.61 1.64
C TRP A 83 -5.29 -8.29 2.75
N ALA A 84 -6.49 -7.96 2.28
CA ALA A 84 -7.72 -7.61 2.98
C ALA A 84 -7.83 -6.14 3.42
N THR A 85 -8.35 -5.34 2.50
CA THR A 85 -9.02 -4.07 2.74
C THR A 85 -10.50 -4.32 3.00
N PHE A 86 -10.89 -4.03 4.25
CA PHE A 86 -12.24 -3.85 4.80
C PHE A 86 -13.28 -4.99 4.62
N THR A 87 -14.05 -5.22 5.69
CA THR A 87 -15.42 -5.70 5.57
C THR A 87 -16.29 -4.47 5.39
N ASN A 88 -17.04 -4.37 4.28
CA ASN A 88 -18.09 -3.36 4.12
C ASN A 88 -19.15 -3.52 5.23
N GLY A 89 -18.89 -2.90 6.39
CA GLY A 89 -19.81 -2.81 7.52
C GLY A 89 -20.43 -1.42 7.68
N GLY A 90 -20.07 -0.47 6.81
CA GLY A 90 -20.39 0.96 6.98
C GLY A 90 -20.77 1.73 5.71
N GLY A 91 -20.69 1.14 4.51
CA GLY A 91 -21.23 1.74 3.29
C GLY A 91 -20.37 2.78 2.57
N ASP A 92 -19.16 3.13 3.05
CA ASP A 92 -18.27 4.07 2.36
C ASP A 92 -17.38 3.36 1.29
N PRO A 93 -17.50 3.71 -0.01
CA PRO A 93 -16.74 3.10 -1.10
C PRO A 93 -15.39 3.81 -1.34
N THR A 94 -14.83 4.42 -0.30
CA THR A 94 -13.57 5.18 -0.36
C THR A 94 -12.63 4.81 0.78
N LEU A 95 -11.34 4.76 0.48
CA LEU A 95 -10.25 4.59 1.42
C LEU A 95 -9.38 5.86 1.38
N THR A 96 -9.28 6.54 2.51
CA THR A 96 -8.47 7.75 2.66
C THR A 96 -7.16 7.41 3.33
N ILE A 97 -6.06 7.75 2.67
CA ILE A 97 -4.71 7.52 3.20
C ILE A 97 -3.88 8.79 3.20
N ASN A 98 -2.86 8.83 4.04
CA ASN A 98 -1.80 9.82 4.03
C ASN A 98 -0.48 9.11 3.71
N LEU A 99 0.18 9.54 2.63
CA LEU A 99 1.46 8.99 2.19
C LEU A 99 2.59 9.93 2.62
N ALA A 100 3.50 9.43 3.45
CA ALA A 100 4.80 10.06 3.68
C ALA A 100 5.87 9.27 2.91
N ALA A 101 6.27 9.84 1.78
CA ALA A 101 7.34 9.31 0.92
C ALA A 101 8.13 10.48 0.32
N THR A 102 9.36 10.24 -0.09
CA THR A 102 10.16 11.24 -0.79
C THR A 102 9.65 11.43 -2.23
N PRO A 103 9.88 12.60 -2.86
CA PRO A 103 9.46 12.85 -4.24
C PRO A 103 10.08 11.89 -5.26
N ALA A 104 11.20 11.25 -4.93
CA ALA A 104 11.90 10.31 -5.81
C ALA A 104 11.32 8.88 -5.81
N ILE A 105 10.16 8.69 -5.16
CA ILE A 105 9.46 7.42 -5.10
C ILE A 105 8.12 7.57 -5.82
N ASN A 106 8.04 7.00 -7.01
CA ASN A 106 6.79 6.85 -7.75
C ASN A 106 5.89 5.86 -7.03
N SER A 107 4.81 6.39 -6.46
CA SER A 107 3.86 5.63 -5.65
C SER A 107 2.55 5.47 -6.40
N SER A 108 2.00 4.26 -6.43
CA SER A 108 0.70 3.98 -7.04
C SER A 108 -0.05 2.88 -6.29
N TYR A 109 -1.31 2.68 -6.66
CA TYR A 109 -2.15 1.63 -6.08
C TYR A 109 -2.94 0.88 -7.14
N THR A 110 -3.35 -0.34 -6.80
CA THR A 110 -4.32 -1.15 -7.57
C THR A 110 -5.26 -1.85 -6.60
N VAL A 111 -6.57 -1.71 -6.84
CA VAL A 111 -7.60 -2.45 -6.12
C VAL A 111 -7.81 -3.79 -6.85
N MET A 112 -7.49 -4.89 -6.19
CA MET A 112 -7.52 -6.22 -6.80
C MET A 112 -8.97 -6.65 -7.07
N GLY A 113 -9.19 -7.29 -8.23
CA GLY A 113 -10.52 -7.74 -8.64
C GLY A 113 -11.43 -6.63 -9.16
N THR A 114 -10.94 -5.39 -9.28
CA THR A 114 -11.65 -4.27 -9.92
C THR A 114 -10.77 -3.64 -11.01
N GLN A 115 -11.30 -2.63 -11.71
CA GLN A 115 -10.52 -1.82 -12.66
C GLN A 115 -9.93 -0.55 -12.01
N THR A 116 -9.93 -0.47 -10.68
CA THR A 116 -9.53 0.75 -9.98
C THR A 116 -8.04 0.76 -9.67
N SER A 117 -7.34 1.76 -10.19
CA SER A 117 -5.92 2.01 -9.95
C SER A 117 -5.62 3.49 -10.09
N GLY A 118 -4.52 3.96 -9.50
CA GLY A 118 -4.11 5.34 -9.64
C GLY A 118 -2.74 5.64 -9.06
N ALA A 119 -2.22 6.83 -9.36
CA ALA A 119 -1.03 7.36 -8.72
C ALA A 119 -1.36 7.91 -7.32
N LEU A 120 -0.39 7.80 -6.42
CA LEU A 120 -0.43 8.42 -5.09
C LEU A 120 0.51 9.62 -5.07
N LYS A 121 0.13 10.66 -4.34
CA LYS A 121 0.96 11.83 -4.07
C LYS A 121 1.33 11.87 -2.59
N ALA A 122 2.45 12.51 -2.25
CA ALA A 122 2.75 12.80 -0.86
C ALA A 122 1.60 13.60 -0.23
N GLY A 123 1.25 13.26 1.02
CA GLY A 123 0.09 13.80 1.73
C GLY A 123 -1.18 12.98 1.53
N LYS A 124 -2.33 13.66 1.62
CA LYS A 124 -3.66 13.03 1.63
C LYS A 124 -4.06 12.54 0.23
N ASN A 125 -4.48 11.28 0.14
CA ASN A 125 -5.05 10.66 -1.06
C ASN A 125 -6.40 10.03 -0.75
N VAL A 126 -7.28 9.96 -1.74
CA VAL A 126 -8.57 9.26 -1.68
C VAL A 126 -8.57 8.19 -2.77
N ILE A 127 -8.77 6.94 -2.37
CA ILE A 127 -8.84 5.78 -3.24
C ILE A 127 -10.30 5.34 -3.33
N SER A 128 -10.87 5.31 -4.53
CA SER A 128 -12.16 4.66 -4.76
C SER A 128 -11.96 3.14 -4.78
N ILE A 129 -12.76 2.40 -4.04
CA ILE A 129 -12.58 0.94 -3.88
C ILE A 129 -13.62 0.12 -4.67
N GLY A 130 -14.55 0.82 -5.34
CA GLY A 130 -15.62 0.23 -6.14
C GLY A 130 -16.89 0.03 -5.32
N SER A 131 -18.04 0.14 -5.99
CA SER A 131 -19.38 -0.18 -5.48
C SER A 131 -19.78 -1.60 -5.87
#